data_AF-A0A953X4K7-F1
#
_entry.id   AF-A0A953X4K7-F1
#
_cell.length_a   1.000
_cell.length_b   1.000
_cell.length_c   1.000
_cell.angle_alpha   90.00
_cell.angle_beta   90.00
_cell.angle_gamma   90.00
#
_symmetry.space_group_name_H-M   'P 1'
#
loop_
_entity.id
_entity.type
_entity.pdbx_description
1 polymer ?
#
loop_
_entity_poly.entity_id
_entity_poly.type
_entity_poly.pdbx_seq_one_letter_code
_entity_poly.pdbx_strand_id
1 'polypeptide(L)'
;RADPIVLTPRLPWTLLPADKWPVPLASLPGEQHALMQPPWPTVWVAAGRRSAALTREVRKLSGGRTLTVQILDPRIPADNFDLLVTPVHDGVSGPNVIQTVGSPSYFSPHAIEEAGQAFAD
;
A
#
# COMPACT_ATOMS: atom_id res chain seq x y z
N ARG A 1 9.62 -2.08 14.07
CA ARG A 1 8.81 -1.33 15.07
C ARG A 1 7.53 -2.11 15.29
N ALA A 2 7.03 -2.20 16.53
CA ALA A 2 5.80 -2.93 16.84
C ALA A 2 4.55 -2.13 16.44
N ASP A 3 4.61 -0.80 16.55
CA ASP A 3 3.47 0.07 16.23
C ASP A 3 3.44 0.49 14.76
N PRO A 4 2.25 0.56 14.15
CA PRO A 4 2.08 1.07 12.79
C PRO A 4 2.40 2.57 12.74
N ILE A 5 3.17 2.99 11.72
CA ILE A 5 3.40 4.40 11.44
C ILE A 5 2.19 4.94 10.69
N VAL A 6 1.53 5.97 11.24
CA VAL A 6 0.43 6.66 10.58
C VAL A 6 0.95 7.92 9.90
N LEU A 7 0.72 8.01 8.59
CA LEU A 7 1.08 9.17 7.78
C LEU A 7 -0.17 9.95 7.38
N THR A 8 -0.09 11.28 7.45
CA THR A 8 -1.23 12.19 7.33
C THR A 8 -0.94 13.24 6.24
N PRO A 9 -0.91 12.83 4.96
CA PRO A 9 -0.69 13.77 3.87
C PRO A 9 -1.80 14.83 3.82
N ARG A 10 -1.43 16.08 3.53
CA ARG A 10 -2.30 17.26 3.60
C ARG A 10 -2.68 17.81 2.23
N LEU A 11 -3.60 18.75 2.23
CA LEU A 11 -3.89 19.58 1.05
C LEU A 11 -2.63 20.35 0.60
N PRO A 12 -2.47 20.64 -0.71
CA PRO A 12 -3.38 20.29 -1.81
C PRO A 12 -3.19 18.88 -2.38
N TRP A 13 -2.16 18.13 -1.96
CA TRP A 13 -1.82 16.81 -2.52
C TRP A 13 -3.00 15.84 -2.53
N THR A 14 -3.77 15.78 -1.45
CA THR A 14 -4.90 14.84 -1.34
C THR A 14 -6.06 15.10 -2.33
N LEU A 15 -6.04 16.23 -3.05
CA LEU A 15 -6.97 16.51 -4.16
C LEU A 15 -6.47 15.96 -5.51
N LEU A 16 -5.18 15.61 -5.61
CA LEU A 16 -4.55 15.15 -6.83
C LEU A 16 -4.46 13.61 -6.87
N PRO A 17 -4.57 13.00 -8.06
CA PRO A 17 -4.14 11.62 -8.29
C PRO A 17 -2.71 11.38 -7.77
N ALA A 18 -2.45 10.20 -7.22
CA ALA A 18 -1.20 9.90 -6.51
C ALA A 18 0.06 10.05 -7.38
N ASP A 19 -0.06 9.77 -8.68
CA ASP A 19 1.01 9.94 -9.66
C ASP A 19 1.38 11.41 -9.88
N LYS A 20 0.43 12.32 -9.66
CA LYS A 20 0.56 13.78 -9.87
C LYS A 20 0.95 14.57 -8.62
N TRP A 21 1.36 13.92 -7.54
CA TRP A 21 1.81 14.60 -6.32
C TRP A 21 3.16 15.30 -6.54
N PRO A 22 3.23 16.65 -6.55
CA PRO A 22 4.50 17.34 -6.69
C PRO A 22 5.30 17.22 -5.39
N VAL A 23 6.52 16.68 -5.41
CA VAL A 23 7.34 16.49 -4.19
C VAL A 23 6.56 15.75 -3.08
N PRO A 24 6.25 14.45 -3.23
CA PRO A 24 5.31 13.73 -2.35
C PRO A 24 5.57 13.85 -0.85
N LEU A 25 6.84 13.91 -0.43
CA LEU A 25 7.20 14.05 0.99
C LEU A 25 6.72 15.38 1.60
N ALA A 26 6.62 16.46 0.82
CA ALA A 26 6.14 17.76 1.29
C ALA A 26 4.65 17.74 1.69
N SER A 27 3.90 16.69 1.31
CA SER A 27 2.53 16.47 1.77
C SER A 27 2.44 16.20 3.27
N LEU A 28 3.53 15.73 3.90
CA LEU A 28 3.55 15.32 5.29
C LEU A 28 3.80 16.51 6.25
N PRO A 29 3.29 16.45 7.49
CA PRO A 29 3.78 17.28 8.59
C PRO A 29 5.27 17.05 8.86
N GLY A 30 5.97 18.05 9.40
CA GLY A 30 7.43 18.01 9.59
C GLY A 30 7.93 16.80 10.39
N GLU A 31 7.22 16.41 11.45
CA GLU A 31 7.55 15.23 12.26
C GLU A 31 7.47 13.92 11.46
N GLN A 32 6.47 13.79 10.59
CA GLN A 32 6.29 12.61 9.75
C GLN A 32 7.26 12.62 8.55
N HIS A 33 7.58 13.79 8.02
CA HIS A 33 8.61 13.96 6.99
C HIS A 33 9.97 13.47 7.51
N ALA A 34 10.31 13.77 8.77
CA ALA A 34 11.55 13.31 9.41
C ALA A 34 11.63 11.77 9.57
N LEU A 35 10.53 11.03 9.37
CA LEU A 35 10.54 9.57 9.34
C LEU A 35 10.94 9.00 7.96
N MET A 36 10.92 9.82 6.91
CA MET A 36 11.15 9.39 5.51
C MET A 36 12.63 9.47 5.14
N GLN A 37 13.48 8.88 5.97
CA GLN A 37 14.93 8.85 5.82
C GLN A 37 15.52 7.54 6.36
N PRO A 38 16.78 7.18 6.03
CA PRO A 38 17.43 6.00 6.59
C PRO A 38 17.43 5.96 8.13
N PRO A 39 17.42 4.77 8.76
CA PRO A 39 17.42 3.45 8.13
C PRO A 39 16.05 3.09 7.53
N TRP A 40 16.08 2.62 6.29
CA TRP A 40 14.87 2.21 5.58
C TRP A 40 14.34 0.88 6.12
N PRO A 41 13.02 0.67 6.18
CA PRO A 41 12.47 -0.63 6.55
C PRO A 41 12.78 -1.66 5.47
N THR A 42 12.89 -2.94 5.85
CA THR A 42 13.04 -4.04 4.89
C THR A 42 11.81 -4.19 4.01
N VAL A 43 10.62 -3.94 4.57
CA VAL A 43 9.33 -4.03 3.87
C VAL A 43 8.49 -2.80 4.20
N TRP A 44 7.87 -2.22 3.17
CA TRP A 44 6.86 -1.18 3.28
C TRP A 44 5.53 -1.71 2.73
N VAL A 45 4.50 -1.74 3.57
CA VAL A 45 3.16 -2.19 3.17
C VAL A 45 2.18 -1.03 3.30
N ALA A 46 1.45 -0.76 2.23
CA ALA A 46 0.47 0.32 2.17
C ALA A 46 -0.77 -0.11 1.36
N ALA A 47 -1.91 0.52 1.62
CA ALA A 47 -3.16 0.22 0.92
C ALA A 47 -3.88 1.49 0.43
N GLY A 48 -4.49 1.39 -0.75
CA GLY A 48 -5.34 2.42 -1.33
C GLY A 48 -4.62 3.60 -2.01
N ARG A 49 -5.41 4.50 -2.60
CA ARG A 49 -4.94 5.56 -3.50
C ARG A 49 -4.02 6.60 -2.85
N ARG A 50 -4.29 7.00 -1.59
CA ARG A 50 -3.53 8.09 -0.94
C ARG A 50 -2.11 7.69 -0.57
N SER A 51 -1.90 6.44 -0.18
CA SER A 51 -0.59 5.94 0.25
C SER A 51 0.35 5.65 -0.92
N ALA A 52 -0.20 5.37 -2.11
CA ALA A 52 0.54 5.03 -3.32
C ALA A 52 1.65 6.04 -3.68
N ALA A 53 1.41 7.34 -3.52
CA ALA A 53 2.40 8.38 -3.79
C ALA A 53 3.63 8.26 -2.86
N LEU A 54 3.40 7.91 -1.59
CA LEU A 54 4.45 7.74 -0.59
C LEU A 54 5.17 6.41 -0.77
N THR A 55 4.46 5.32 -1.08
CA THR A 55 5.06 4.02 -1.40
C THR A 55 6.04 4.14 -2.57
N ARG A 56 5.62 4.80 -3.67
CA ARG A 56 6.48 5.10 -4.83
C ARG A 56 7.73 5.87 -4.42
N GLU A 57 7.56 6.91 -3.59
CA GLU A 57 8.66 7.76 -3.16
C GLU A 57 9.64 6.99 -2.26
N VAL A 58 9.15 6.15 -1.35
CA VAL A 58 9.98 5.27 -0.51
C VAL A 58 10.77 4.27 -1.36
N ARG A 59 10.15 3.67 -2.37
CA ARG A 59 10.87 2.78 -3.31
C ARG A 59 12.05 3.50 -3.97
N LYS A 60 11.81 4.72 -4.47
CA LYS A 60 12.83 5.57 -5.09
C LYS A 60 13.95 5.94 -4.12
N LEU A 61 13.60 6.48 -2.95
CA LEU A 61 14.57 6.97 -1.96
C LEU A 61 15.34 5.85 -1.25
N SER A 62 14.71 4.70 -1.05
CA SER A 62 15.36 3.51 -0.50
C SER A 62 16.34 2.87 -1.48
N GLY A 63 16.27 3.18 -2.79
CA GLY A 63 17.20 2.66 -3.80
C GLY A 63 17.25 1.13 -3.82
N GLY A 64 16.11 0.47 -3.64
CA GLY A 64 16.00 -1.00 -3.61
C GLY A 64 16.27 -1.66 -2.26
N ARG A 65 16.53 -0.89 -1.19
CA ARG A 65 16.69 -1.45 0.17
C ARG A 65 15.37 -1.80 0.87
N THR A 66 14.25 -1.29 0.35
CA THR A 66 12.90 -1.56 0.87
C THR A 66 12.10 -2.28 -0.20
N LEU A 67 11.56 -3.45 0.15
CA LEU A 67 10.52 -4.10 -0.64
C LEU A 67 9.20 -3.34 -0.45
N THR A 68 8.70 -2.73 -1.52
CA THR A 68 7.45 -1.96 -1.48
C THR A 68 6.25 -2.78 -1.98
N VAL A 69 5.26 -2.95 -1.10
CA VAL A 69 4.02 -3.68 -1.36
C VAL A 69 2.85 -2.71 -1.26
N GLN A 70 2.13 -2.52 -2.37
CA GLN A 70 0.91 -1.71 -2.43
C GLN A 70 -0.30 -2.63 -2.57
N ILE A 71 -1.36 -2.37 -1.80
CA ILE A 71 -2.60 -3.15 -1.79
C ILE A 71 -3.76 -2.27 -2.28
N LEU A 72 -4.74 -2.88 -2.95
CA LEU A 72 -5.88 -2.24 -3.66
C LEU A 72 -5.41 -1.47 -4.90
N ASP A 73 -6.27 -1.34 -5.91
CA ASP A 73 -5.95 -0.57 -7.12
C ASP A 73 -5.69 0.92 -6.79
N PRO A 74 -4.42 1.40 -6.92
CA PRO A 74 -4.07 2.77 -6.63
C PRO A 74 -4.40 3.72 -7.80
N ARG A 75 -4.91 3.17 -8.91
CA ARG A 75 -5.21 3.88 -10.18
C ARG A 75 -3.99 4.56 -10.80
N ILE A 76 -2.80 4.01 -10.55
CA ILE A 76 -1.53 4.42 -11.15
C ILE A 76 -0.74 3.17 -11.59
N PRO A 77 0.24 3.29 -12.51
CA PRO A 77 0.96 2.14 -13.06
C PRO A 77 1.62 1.25 -11.99
N ALA A 78 1.57 -0.07 -12.20
CA ALA A 78 2.06 -1.06 -11.25
C ALA A 78 3.59 -1.03 -11.05
N ASP A 79 4.34 -0.56 -12.06
CA ASP A 79 5.80 -0.42 -12.04
C ASP A 79 6.33 0.60 -11.03
N ASN A 80 5.44 1.39 -10.40
CA ASN A 80 5.77 2.26 -9.28
C ASN A 80 6.09 1.50 -7.98
N PHE A 81 5.76 0.20 -7.92
CA PHE A 81 5.92 -0.65 -6.73
C PHE A 81 6.73 -1.91 -7.06
N ASP A 82 7.29 -2.55 -6.04
CA ASP A 82 7.92 -3.87 -6.24
C ASP A 82 6.86 -4.97 -6.34
N LEU A 83 5.77 -4.85 -5.57
CA LEU A 83 4.58 -5.70 -5.66
C LEU A 83 3.31 -4.85 -5.58
N LEU A 84 2.34 -5.16 -6.43
CA LEU A 84 0.99 -4.61 -6.38
C LEU A 84 -0.03 -5.74 -6.18
N VAL A 85 -0.82 -5.66 -5.11
CA VAL A 85 -1.85 -6.64 -4.77
C VAL A 85 -3.23 -6.04 -5.02
N THR A 86 -3.99 -6.58 -5.96
CA THR A 86 -5.31 -6.05 -6.34
C THR A 86 -6.33 -7.18 -6.49
N PRO A 87 -7.61 -6.95 -6.15
CA PRO A 87 -8.66 -7.87 -6.53
C PRO A 87 -8.73 -8.12 -8.05
N VAL A 88 -9.08 -9.35 -8.45
CA VAL A 88 -9.24 -9.74 -9.89
C VAL A 88 -10.22 -8.81 -10.62
N HIS A 89 -11.28 -8.35 -9.94
CA HIS A 89 -12.30 -7.50 -10.54
C HIS A 89 -11.82 -6.08 -10.89
N ASP A 90 -10.65 -5.65 -10.41
CA ASP A 90 -10.05 -4.37 -10.80
C ASP A 90 -9.40 -4.42 -12.20
N GLY A 91 -9.17 -5.61 -12.76
CA GLY A 91 -8.63 -5.81 -14.11
C GLY A 91 -7.15 -5.42 -14.26
N VAL A 92 -6.45 -5.14 -13.17
CA VAL A 92 -5.02 -4.81 -13.17
C VAL A 92 -4.19 -6.09 -13.34
N SER A 93 -3.21 -6.06 -14.25
CA SER A 93 -2.29 -7.17 -14.52
C SER A 93 -0.88 -6.63 -14.82
N GLY A 94 0.13 -7.48 -14.64
CA GLY A 94 1.52 -7.11 -14.84
C GLY A 94 2.47 -8.11 -14.20
N PRO A 95 3.78 -8.04 -14.50
CA PRO A 95 4.77 -8.99 -13.99
C PRO A 95 4.95 -8.94 -12.46
N ASN A 96 4.55 -7.84 -11.83
CA ASN A 96 4.64 -7.60 -10.39
C ASN A 96 3.27 -7.51 -9.71
N VAL A 97 2.20 -7.95 -10.38
CA VAL A 97 0.83 -7.88 -9.86
C VAL A 97 0.41 -9.24 -9.31
N ILE A 98 -0.05 -9.25 -8.06
CA ILE A 98 -0.67 -10.41 -7.41
C ILE A 98 -2.16 -10.15 -7.34
N GLN A 99 -2.95 -11.00 -8.01
CA GLN A 99 -4.40 -10.87 -7.99
C GLN A 99 -5.03 -11.66 -6.83
N THR A 100 -5.99 -11.06 -6.14
CA THR A 100 -6.77 -11.69 -5.06
C THR A 100 -8.25 -11.81 -5.42
N VAL A 101 -8.99 -12.72 -4.78
CA VAL A 101 -10.46 -12.80 -4.97
C VAL A 101 -11.16 -11.60 -4.30
N GLY A 102 -10.66 -11.16 -3.16
CA GLY A 102 -11.15 -10.02 -2.39
C GLY A 102 -10.06 -9.42 -1.51
N SER A 103 -10.46 -8.71 -0.44
CA SER A 103 -9.50 -8.14 0.52
C SER A 103 -8.66 -9.23 1.19
N PRO A 104 -7.34 -9.01 1.38
CA PRO A 104 -6.47 -9.94 2.09
C PRO A 104 -6.77 -9.87 3.59
N SER A 105 -7.80 -10.60 4.00
CA SER A 105 -8.23 -10.74 5.40
C SER A 105 -7.72 -12.07 5.96
N TYR A 106 -7.28 -12.04 7.22
CA TYR A 106 -6.96 -13.26 7.95
C TYR A 106 -8.22 -13.80 8.64
N PHE A 107 -8.49 -15.08 8.46
CA PHE A 107 -9.49 -15.84 9.20
C PHE A 107 -8.79 -17.02 9.86
N SER A 108 -9.06 -17.27 11.14
CA SER A 108 -8.52 -18.45 11.80
C SER A 108 -9.17 -19.72 11.21
N PRO A 109 -8.47 -20.87 11.22
CA PRO A 109 -9.07 -22.13 10.78
C PRO A 109 -10.41 -22.42 11.46
N HIS A 110 -10.53 -22.10 12.75
CA HIS A 110 -11.76 -22.27 13.52
C HIS A 110 -12.90 -21.37 13.01
N ALA A 111 -12.63 -20.08 12.75
CA ALA A 111 -13.65 -19.17 12.22
C ALA A 111 -14.15 -19.60 10.83
N ILE A 112 -13.27 -20.21 10.02
CA ILE A 112 -13.64 -20.78 8.71
C ILE A 112 -14.56 -21.99 8.89
N GLU A 113 -14.25 -22.88 9.84
CA GLU A 113 -15.06 -24.07 10.14
C GLU A 113 -16.46 -23.70 10.66
N GLU A 114 -16.54 -22.80 11.65
CA GLU A 114 -17.82 -22.33 12.20
C GLU A 114 -18.69 -21.69 11.13
N ALA A 115 -18.11 -20.82 10.29
CA ALA A 115 -18.85 -20.22 9.18
C ALA A 115 -19.33 -21.28 8.19
N GLY A 116 -18.49 -22.27 7.85
CA GLY A 116 -18.87 -23.36 6.95
C GLY A 116 -20.07 -24.17 7.44
N GLN A 117 -20.17 -24.42 8.75
CA GLN A 117 -21.33 -25.08 9.35
C GLN A 117 -22.59 -24.22 9.28
N ALA A 118 -22.48 -22.91 9.54
CA ALA A 118 -23.62 -21.99 9.49
C ALA A 118 -24.19 -21.78 8.08
N PHE A 119 -23.38 -21.97 7.02
CA PHE A 119 -23.82 -21.90 5.62
C PHE A 119 -24.38 -23.22 5.07
N ALA A 120 -24.34 -24.31 5.84
CA ALA A 120 -24.84 -25.62 5.42
C ALA A 120 -26.35 -25.81 5.67
N ASP A 121 -26.97 -24.92 6.46
CA ASP A 121 -28.42 -24.81 6.70
C ASP A 121 -29.10 -23.92 5.63
#